data_AF-A0A6C0K457-F1
#
_entry.id   AF-A0A6C0K457-F1
#
_cell.length_a   1.000
_cell.length_b   1.000
_cell.length_c   1.000
_cell.angle_alpha   90.00
_cell.angle_beta   90.00
_cell.angle_gamma   90.00
#
_symmetry.space_group_name_H-M   'P 1'
#
loop_
_entity.id
_entity.type
_entity.pdbx_description
1 polymer ?
#
loop_
_entity_poly.entity_id
_entity_poly.type
_entity_poly.pdbx_seq_one_letter_code
_entity_poly.pdbx_strand_id
1 'polypeptide(L)' 'MYTYTFTNDDMTMAQLLTKTLLKHPEVTFAACKKRHPLEDNIDLSFSVQPDKEELCILKECVLQLQEILQSLENAF' A
#
# COMPACT_ATOMS: atom_id res chain seq x y z
N MET A 1 -2.17 -6.49 13.19
CA MET A 1 -2.54 -6.64 11.77
C MET A 1 -3.74 -5.78 11.52
N TYR A 2 -3.63 -4.85 10.57
CA TYR A 2 -4.66 -3.87 10.24
C TYR A 2 -5.13 -4.09 8.81
N THR A 3 -6.40 -3.80 8.55
CA THR A 3 -7.01 -3.92 7.23
C THR A 3 -7.72 -2.62 6.86
N TYR A 4 -7.37 -2.08 5.70
CA TYR A 4 -7.99 -0.91 5.11
C TYR A 4 -8.70 -1.33 3.82
N THR A 5 -9.90 -0.81 3.59
CA THR A 5 -10.66 -1.08 2.37
C THR A 5 -10.57 0.14 1.46
N PHE A 6 -9.98 -0.03 0.28
CA PHE A 6 -10.03 0.95 -0.80
C PHE A 6 -11.30 0.73 -1.61
N THR A 7 -12.05 1.82 -1.82
CA THR A 7 -13.29 1.86 -2.62
C THR A 7 -13.00 2.56 -3.95
N ASN A 8 -13.64 2.11 -5.03
CA ASN A 8 -13.41 2.60 -6.38
C ASN A 8 -11.95 2.43 -6.85
N ASP A 9 -11.30 1.37 -6.37
CA ASP A 9 -9.92 1.06 -6.73
C ASP A 9 -9.84 -0.34 -7.36
N ASP A 10 -8.91 -0.51 -8.28
CA ASP A 10 -8.58 -1.79 -8.88
C ASP A 10 -7.25 -2.33 -8.31
N MET A 11 -6.80 -3.48 -8.81
CA MET A 11 -5.59 -4.11 -8.27
C MET A 11 -4.32 -3.28 -8.50
N THR A 12 -4.37 -2.20 -9.28
CA THR A 12 -3.20 -1.40 -9.65
C THR A 12 -2.59 -0.72 -8.44
N MET A 13 -3.34 0.18 -7.78
CA MET A 13 -2.83 0.92 -6.63
C MET A 13 -2.55 -0.02 -5.46
N ALA A 14 -3.47 -0.95 -5.19
CA ALA A 14 -3.33 -1.89 -4.09
C ALA A 14 -2.08 -2.77 -4.20
N GLN A 15 -1.75 -3.28 -5.40
CA GLN A 15 -0.52 -4.06 -5.59
C GLN A 15 0.73 -3.20 -5.47
N LEU A 16 0.70 -1.99 -6.01
CA LEU A 16 1.82 -1.07 -5.98
C LEU A 16 2.15 -0.66 -4.54
N LEU A 17 1.13 -0.32 -3.76
CA LEU A 17 1.26 -0.01 -2.35
C LEU A 17 1.69 -1.23 -1.52
N THR A 18 1.14 -2.42 -1.80
CA THR A 18 1.57 -3.67 -1.15
C THR A 18 3.06 -3.93 -1.38
N LYS A 19 3.55 -3.78 -2.61
CA LYS A 19 4.98 -3.96 -2.93
C LYS A 19 5.86 -2.93 -2.24
N THR A 20 5.36 -1.70 -2.09
CA THR A 20 6.08 -0.62 -1.41
C THR A 20 6.16 -0.89 0.10
N LEU A 21 5.04 -1.29 0.72
CA LEU A 21 4.98 -1.72 2.11
C LEU A 21 5.93 -2.89 2.38
N LEU A 22 5.97 -3.91 1.51
CA LEU A 22 6.88 -5.06 1.67
C LEU A 22 8.38 -4.69 1.61
N LYS A 23 8.72 -3.54 1.03
CA LYS A 23 10.10 -3.03 1.01
C LYS A 23 10.44 -2.20 2.24
N HIS A 24 9.43 -1.80 3.02
CA HIS A 24 9.62 -0.99 4.21
C HIS A 24 10.18 -1.88 5.35
N PRO A 25 11.30 -1.53 5.99
CA PRO A 25 11.98 -2.39 6.97
C PRO A 25 11.14 -2.68 8.22
N GLU A 26 10.21 -1.77 8.53
CA GLU A 26 9.31 -1.88 9.68
C GLU A 26 8.07 -2.73 9.40
N VAL A 27 7.83 -3.14 8.15
CA VAL A 27 6.66 -3.95 7.78
C VAL A 27 7.02 -5.42 7.88
N THR A 28 6.26 -6.16 8.68
CA THR A 28 6.44 -7.61 8.88
C THR A 28 5.54 -8.44 7.97
N PHE A 29 4.46 -7.84 7.48
CA PHE A 29 3.50 -8.47 6.58
C PHE A 29 2.75 -7.41 5.77
N ALA A 30 2.52 -7.65 4.48
CA ALA A 30 1.56 -6.89 3.69
C ALA A 30 0.96 -7.76 2.58
N ALA A 31 -0.34 -7.63 2.36
CA ALA A 31 -1.08 -8.32 1.31
C ALA A 31 -2.29 -7.47 0.88
N CYS A 32 -2.70 -7.61 -0.39
CA CYS A 32 -3.96 -7.09 -0.86
C CYS A 32 -4.85 -8.19 -1.44
N LYS A 33 -6.16 -8.03 -1.32
CA LYS A 33 -7.16 -8.96 -1.83
C LYS A 33 -8.34 -8.18 -2.41
N LYS A 34 -8.67 -8.46 -3.67
CA LYS A 34 -9.97 -8.09 -4.24
C LYS A 34 -11.06 -8.96 -3.64
N ARG A 35 -12.07 -8.36 -3.01
CA ARG A 35 -13.13 -9.13 -2.32
C ARG A 35 -13.96 -9.95 -3.30
N HIS A 36 -14.36 -9.32 -4.39
CA HIS A 36 -15.12 -9.93 -5.47
C HIS A 36 -14.70 -9.30 -6.81
N PRO A 37 -14.54 -10.06 -7.92
CA PRO A 37 -14.07 -9.52 -9.19
C PRO A 37 -14.94 -8.40 -9.78
N LEU A 38 -16.25 -8.45 -9.51
CA LEU A 38 -17.25 -7.48 -9.99
C LEU A 38 -17.39 -6.24 -9.10
N GLU A 39 -16.72 -6.19 -7.95
CA GLU A 39 -16.74 -5.04 -7.05
C GLU A 39 -15.41 -4.28 -7.12
N ASP A 40 -15.46 -2.96 -6.97
CA ASP A 40 -14.26 -2.11 -6.92
C ASP A 40 -13.80 -1.87 -5.47
N ASN A 41 -13.85 -2.95 -4.67
CA ASN A 41 -13.45 -2.97 -3.27
C ASN A 41 -12.23 -3.87 -3.09
N ILE A 42 -11.16 -3.31 -2.54
CA ILE A 42 -9.92 -4.04 -2.25
C ILE A 42 -9.54 -3.87 -0.79
N ASP A 43 -9.28 -4.98 -0.14
CA ASP A 43 -8.73 -4.99 1.21
C ASP A 43 -7.20 -5.02 1.12
N LEU A 44 -6.57 -4.04 1.74
CA LEU A 44 -5.13 -4.02 2.03
C LEU A 44 -4.94 -4.36 3.50
N SER A 45 -4.23 -5.44 3.77
CA SER A 45 -3.87 -5.86 5.12
C SER A 45 -2.36 -5.77 5.33
N PHE A 46 -1.91 -5.15 6.42
CA PHE A 46 -0.49 -5.14 6.77
C PHE A 46 -0.25 -5.11 8.29
N SER A 47 0.97 -5.48 8.68
CA SER A 47 1.46 -5.41 10.06
C SER A 47 2.83 -4.76 10.09
N VAL A 48 3.07 -3.97 11.13
CA VAL A 48 4.34 -3.29 11.38
C VAL A 48 4.98 -3.80 12.67
N GLN A 49 6.22 -3.41 12.93
CA GLN A 49 6.88 -3.69 14.20
C GLN A 49 6.09 -3.07 15.38
N PRO A 50 6.12 -3.69 16.58
CA PRO A 50 5.24 -3.29 17.70
C PRO A 50 5.42 -1.86 18.21
N ASP A 51 6.56 -1.22 17.93
CA ASP A 51 6.92 0.14 18.33
C ASP A 51 6.57 1.20 17.28
N LYS A 52 5.97 0.79 16.16
CA LYS A 52 5.61 1.67 15.04
C LYS A 52 4.11 1.83 14.90
N GLU A 53 3.70 3.03 14.51
CA GLU A 53 2.30 3.33 14.19
C GLU A 53 2.03 3.01 12.72
N GLU A 54 1.08 2.10 12.45
CA GLU A 54 0.78 1.62 11.10
C GLU A 54 0.40 2.75 10.12
N LEU A 55 -0.34 3.76 10.57
CA LEU A 55 -0.77 4.88 9.74
C LEU A 55 0.41 5.77 9.32
N CYS A 56 1.42 5.89 10.18
CA CYS A 56 2.63 6.63 9.86
C CYS A 56 3.39 5.93 8.72
N ILE A 57 3.61 4.62 8.85
CA ILE A 57 4.27 3.78 7.84
C ILE A 57 3.50 3.79 6.51
N LEU A 58 2.16 3.71 6.57
CA LEU A 58 1.33 3.79 5.38
C LEU A 58 1.50 5.13 4.66
N LYS A 59 1.49 6.24 5.41
CA LYS A 59 1.70 7.58 4.85
C LYS A 59 3.08 7.73 4.23
N GLU A 60 4.12 7.24 4.90
CA GLU A 60 5.49 7.24 4.37
C GLU A 60 5.59 6.47 3.05
N CYS A 61 4.98 5.28 2.99
CA CYS A 61 4.96 4.48 1.75
C CYS A 61 4.22 5.19 0.60
N VAL A 62 3.11 5.89 0.88
CA VAL A 62 2.39 6.66 -0.13
C VAL A 62 3.21 7.84 -0.63
N LEU A 63 3.90 8.56 0.26
CA LEU A 63 4.79 9.67 -0.13
C LEU A 63 5.96 9.19 -0.98
N GLN A 64 6.62 8.09 -0.59
CA GLN A 64 7.69 7.48 -1.39
C GLN A 64 7.19 7.09 -2.79
N LEU A 65 5.96 6.57 -2.89
CA LEU A 65 5.40 6.21 -4.17
C LEU A 65 5.17 7.44 -5.07
N GLN A 66 4.68 8.54 -4.49
CA GLN A 66 4.53 9.81 -5.21
C GLN A 66 5.88 10.32 -5.73
N GLU A 67 6.94 10.26 -4.92
CA GLU A 67 8.29 10.67 -5.32
C GLU A 67 8.83 9.82 -6.48
N ILE A 68 8.62 8.49 -6.44
CA ILE A 68 9.02 7.59 -7.51
C ILE A 68 8.29 7.95 -8.82
N LEU A 69 6.98 8.17 -8.75
CA LEU A 69 6.19 8.53 -9.93
C LEU A 69 6.60 9.89 -10.50
N GLN A 70 6.84 10.89 -9.65
CA GLN A 70 7.32 12.21 -10.07
C GLN A 70 8.71 12.14 -10.70
N SER A 71 9.60 11.33 -10.13
CA SER A 71 10.94 11.13 -10.69
C SER A 71 10.90 10.43 -12.05
N LEU A 72 9.97 9.51 -12.25
CA LEU A 72 9.77 8.86 -13.55
C LEU A 72 9.21 9.85 -14.56
N GLU A 73 8.19 10.63 -14.20
CA GLU A 73 7.62 11.66 -15.07
C GLU A 73 8.68 12.67 -15.53
N ASN A 74 9.57 13.10 -14.64
CA ASN A 74 10.66 14.03 -14.98
C ASN A 74 11.75 13.40 -15.87
N ALA A 75 11.82 12.08 -15.95
CA ALA A 75 12.84 11.36 -16.71
C ALA A 75 12.40 11.01 -18.15
N PHE A 76 11.11 11.17 -18.47
CA PHE A 76 10.54 10.95 -19.80
C PHE A 76 10.16 12.28 -20.47
#